data_AF-A0A1E3W3Z3-F1
#
_entry.id   AF-A0A1E3W3Z3-F1
#
_cell.length_a   1.000
_cell.length_b   1.000
_cell.length_c   1.000
_cell.angle_alpha   90.00
_cell.angle_beta   90.00
_cell.angle_gamma   90.00
#
_symmetry.space_group_name_H-M   'P 1'
#
loop_
_entity.id
_entity.type
_entity.pdbx_description
1 polymer ?
#
loop_
_entity_poly.entity_id
_entity_poly.type
_entity_poly.pdbx_seq_one_letter_code
_entity_poly.pdbx_strand_id
1 'polypeptide(L)' 'MSEGVPQNHRLRPWYIGLVLVFAAVLFVGYRMWEGNCPAPGIIEIGVLTVIPIVYLVLMYLTFISQK' A
#
# COMPACT_ATOMS: atom_id res chain seq x y z
N MET A 1 -22.77 -0.59 -28.56
CA MET A 1 -22.72 -2.00 -28.15
C MET A 1 -22.46 -2.04 -26.65
N SER A 2 -23.45 -2.48 -25.86
CA SER A 2 -23.26 -2.74 -24.43
C SER A 2 -22.78 -4.17 -24.27
N GLU A 3 -21.46 -4.36 -24.15
CA GLU A 3 -20.90 -5.64 -23.72
C GLU A 3 -20.93 -5.67 -22.19
N GLY A 4 -21.73 -6.59 -21.63
CA GLY A 4 -21.85 -6.82 -20.20
C GLY A 4 -20.56 -7.37 -19.63
N VAL A 5 -19.66 -6.49 -19.19
CA VAL A 5 -18.50 -6.87 -18.38
C VAL A 5 -19.03 -7.19 -16.98
N PRO A 6 -18.81 -8.42 -16.45
CA PRO A 6 -19.28 -8.77 -15.11
C PRO A 6 -18.72 -7.79 -14.07
N GLN A 7 -19.64 -7.15 -13.34
CA GLN A 7 -19.42 -6.00 -12.45
C GLN A 7 -18.71 -6.35 -11.13
N ASN A 8 -17.93 -7.43 -11.08
CA ASN A 8 -17.63 -8.13 -9.83
C ASN A 8 -16.15 -8.41 -9.55
N HIS A 9 -15.18 -7.65 -10.08
CA HIS A 9 -13.76 -7.88 -9.72
C HIS A 9 -12.89 -6.63 -9.56
N ARG A 10 -13.45 -5.42 -9.58
CA ARG A 10 -12.68 -4.18 -9.40
C ARG A 10 -12.09 -3.98 -7.99
N LEU A 11 -12.58 -4.74 -7.00
CA LEU A 11 -12.06 -4.75 -5.62
C LEU A 11 -10.83 -5.66 -5.43
N ARG A 12 -10.56 -6.59 -6.37
CA ARG A 12 -9.42 -7.52 -6.27
C ARG A 12 -8.06 -6.79 -6.28
N PRO A 13 -7.79 -5.83 -7.18
CA PRO A 13 -6.55 -5.07 -7.15
C PRO A 13 -6.39 -4.32 -5.83
N TRP A 14 -7.50 -3.86 -5.24
CA TRP A 14 -7.50 -3.11 -4.00
C TRP A 14 -6.99 -3.94 -2.81
N TYR A 15 -7.53 -5.15 -2.66
CA TYR A 15 -7.07 -6.11 -1.65
C TYR A 15 -5.62 -6.54 -1.85
N ILE A 16 -5.21 -6.79 -3.10
CA ILE A 16 -3.84 -7.23 -3.41
C ILE A 16 -2.82 -6.14 -3.04
N GLY A 17 -3.06 -4.88 -3.40
CA GLY A 17 -2.14 -3.80 -3.05
C GLY A 17 -2.12 -3.52 -1.54
N LEU A 18 -3.25 -3.65 -0.82
CA LEU A 18 -3.27 -3.52 0.64
C LEU A 18 -2.40 -4.59 1.31
N VAL A 19 -2.56 -5.86 0.93
CA VAL A 19 -1.76 -6.96 1.47
C VAL A 19 -0.27 -6.77 1.16
N LEU A 20 0.06 -6.35 -0.07
CA LEU A 20 1.44 -6.17 -0.49
C LEU A 20 2.12 -5.01 0.25
N VAL A 21 1.42 -3.88 0.40
CA VAL A 21 1.91 -2.73 1.18
C VAL A 21 2.11 -3.11 2.64
N PHE A 22 1.14 -3.81 3.25
CA PHE A 22 1.23 -4.21 4.65
C PHE A 22 2.39 -5.19 4.90
N ALA A 23 2.58 -6.16 4.01
CA ALA A 23 3.71 -7.09 4.07
C ALA A 23 5.06 -6.37 3.92
N ALA A 24 5.16 -5.41 3.01
CA ALA A 24 6.38 -4.62 2.81
C ALA A 24 6.73 -3.77 4.04
N VAL A 25 5.74 -3.09 4.64
CA VAL A 25 5.93 -2.27 5.85
C VAL A 25 6.38 -3.13 7.03
N LEU A 26 5.73 -4.28 7.25
CA LEU A 26 6.13 -5.20 8.32
C LEU A 26 7.53 -5.77 8.09
N PHE A 27 7.86 -6.16 6.86
CA PHE A 27 9.17 -6.71 6.54
C PHE A 27 10.30 -5.69 6.77
N VAL A 28 10.11 -4.46 6.29
CA VAL A 28 11.09 -3.39 6.45
C VAL A 28 11.20 -2.97 7.93
N GLY A 29 10.08 -2.81 8.63
CA GLY A 29 10.08 -2.50 10.06
C GLY A 29 10.77 -3.57 10.91
N TYR A 30 10.52 -4.85 10.61
CA TYR A 30 11.19 -5.97 11.28
C TYR A 30 12.72 -5.96 11.04
N ARG A 31 13.13 -5.74 9.78
CA ARG A 31 14.55 -5.65 9.41
C ARG A 31 15.28 -4.48 10.08
N MET A 32 14.61 -3.34 10.24
CA MET A 32 15.19 -2.19 10.92
C MET A 32 15.27 -2.41 12.44
N TRP A 33 14.26 -3.06 13.02
CA TRP A 33 14.27 -3.46 14.44
C TRP A 33 15.41 -4.42 14.78
N GLU A 34 15.65 -5.45 13.95
CA GLU A 34 16.76 -6.38 14.16
C GLU A 34 18.13 -5.80 13.77
N GLY A 35 18.17 -4.91 12.78
CA GLY A 35 19.40 -4.42 12.17
C GLY A 35 20.18 -3.38 12.98
N ASN A 36 19.61 -2.83 14.08
CA ASN A 36 20.25 -1.77 14.90
C ASN A 36 20.85 -0.63 14.04
N CYS A 37 20.21 -0.29 12.92
CA CYS A 37 20.70 0.74 12.04
C CYS A 37 20.47 2.09 12.74
N PRO A 38 21.49 2.92 12.99
CA PRO A 38 21.35 4.18 13.70
C PRO A 38 20.75 5.24 12.77
N ALA A 39 19.51 5.01 12.34
CA ALA A 39 18.70 6.01 11.67
C ALA A 39 17.92 6.80 12.72
N PRO A 40 17.74 8.12 12.55
CA PRO A 40 16.84 8.87 13.40
C PRO A 40 15.43 8.30 13.22
N GLY A 41 14.88 7.68 14.27
CA GLY A 41 13.63 6.93 14.20
C GLY A 41 12.44 7.72 13.65
N ILE A 42 12.46 9.06 13.72
CA ILE A 42 11.44 9.93 13.12
C ILE A 42 11.44 9.82 11.59
N ILE A 43 12.62 9.82 10.95
CA ILE A 43 12.73 9.72 9.49
C ILE A 43 12.38 8.29 9.06
N GLU A 44 12.81 7.31 9.85
CA GLU A 44 12.54 5.89 9.61
C GLU A 44 11.04 5.60 9.61
N ILE A 45 10.32 6.02 10.66
CA ILE A 45 8.88 5.88 10.78
C ILE A 45 8.16 6.70 9.69
N GLY A 46 8.65 7.90 9.40
CA GLY A 46 8.08 8.76 8.35
C GLY A 46 8.09 8.09 6.98
N VAL A 47 9.21 7.51 6.55
CA VAL A 47 9.28 6.81 5.26
C VAL A 47 8.44 5.53 5.27
N LEU A 48 8.47 4.77 6.37
CA LEU A 48 7.71 3.52 6.55
C LEU A 48 6.19 3.73 6.61
N THR A 49 5.70 4.95 6.87
CA THR A 49 4.26 5.23 6.97
C THR A 49 3.78 6.17 5.86
N VAL A 50 4.46 7.27 5.59
CA VAL A 50 4.00 8.30 4.64
C VAL A 50 3.96 7.76 3.22
N ILE A 51 5.01 7.09 2.74
CA ILE A 51 5.03 6.51 1.39
C ILE A 51 3.91 5.48 1.18
N PRO A 52 3.74 4.48 2.05
CA PRO A 52 2.67 3.50 1.87
C PRO A 52 1.28 4.11 2.03
N ILE A 53 1.09 5.10 2.92
CA ILE A 53 -0.19 5.84 3.01
C ILE A 53 -0.48 6.57 1.70
N VAL A 54 0.48 7.32 1.15
CA VAL A 54 0.31 8.02 -0.14
C VAL A 54 -0.01 7.03 -1.26
N TYR A 55 0.67 5.89 -1.30
CA TYR A 55 0.39 4.83 -2.27
C TYR A 55 -1.03 4.29 -2.14
N LEU A 56 -1.48 3.97 -0.92
CA LEU A 56 -2.85 3.51 -0.65
C LEU A 56 -3.89 4.55 -1.03
N VAL A 57 -3.62 5.84 -0.78
CA VAL A 57 -4.49 6.96 -1.18
C VAL A 57 -4.58 7.05 -2.70
N LEU A 58 -3.46 7.02 -3.42
CA LEU A 58 -3.46 7.04 -4.90
C LEU A 58 -4.19 5.83 -5.47
N MET A 59 -4.02 4.66 -4.85
CA MET A 59 -4.67 3.43 -5.25
C MET A 59 -6.19 3.47 -5.00
N TYR A 60 -6.62 4.10 -3.90
CA TYR A 60 -8.03 4.38 -3.62
C TYR A 60 -8.62 5.41 -4.59
N LEU A 61 -7.90 6.49 -4.90
CA LEU A 61 -8.31 7.48 -5.90
C LEU A 61 -8.45 6.84 -7.29
N THR A 62 -7.54 5.94 -7.66
CA THR A 62 -7.64 5.14 -8.89
C THR A 62 -8.91 4.29 -8.91
N PHE A 63 -9.27 3.69 -7.77
CA PHE A 63 -10.51 2.92 -7.63
C PHE A 63 -11.76 3.80 -7.80
N ILE A 64 -11.79 5.01 -7.22
CA ILE A 64 -12.88 5.97 -7.42
C ILE A 64 -12.93 6.45 -8.88
N SER A 65 -11.79 6.78 -9.49
CA SER A 65 -11.73 7.35 -10.84
C SER A 65 -12.14 6.36 -11.94
N GLN A 66 -12.14 5.05 -11.65
CA GLN A 66 -12.61 4.00 -12.55
C GLN A 66 -14.08 3.59 -12.29
N LYS A 67 -14.78 4.26 -11.36
CA LYS A 67 -16.23 4.13 -11.16
C LYS A 67 -16.97 5.03 -12.14
#